data_AF-A0A843HVZ4-F1
#
_entry.id   AF-A0A843HVZ4-F1
#
_cell.length_a   1.000
_cell.length_b   1.000
_cell.length_c   1.000
_cell.angle_alpha   90.00
_cell.angle_beta   90.00
_cell.angle_gamma   90.00
#
_symmetry.space_group_name_H-M   'P 1'
#
loop_
_entity.id
_entity.type
_entity.pdbx_description
1 polymer ?
#
loop_
_entity_poly.entity_id
_entity_poly.type
_entity_poly.pdbx_seq_one_letter_code
_entity_poly.pdbx_strand_id
1 'polypeptide(L)' 'MKLIRDAIHGLIEVDDDTLKVISTSLFQRLRYITQNGMSYLVYPSMRHSRFEHSLGSYHISKLILKNFSFDEILRERLNC' A
#
# COMPACT_ATOMS: atom_id res chain seq x y z
N MET A 1 7.47 -13.31 5.62
CA MET A 1 7.78 -12.11 4.81
C MET A 1 7.66 -12.45 3.32
N LYS A 2 7.03 -11.58 2.52
CA LYS A 2 6.84 -11.74 1.08
C LYS A 2 7.34 -10.51 0.32
N LEU A 3 8.00 -10.74 -0.82
CA LEU A 3 8.39 -9.69 -1.76
C LEU A 3 7.36 -9.60 -2.88
N ILE A 4 6.85 -8.40 -3.13
CA ILE A 4 5.93 -8.12 -4.23
C ILE A 4 6.60 -7.12 -5.17
N ARG A 5 6.62 -7.44 -6.46
CA ARG A 5 7.16 -6.53 -7.49
C ARG A 5 6.10 -5.50 -7.88
N ASP A 6 6.47 -4.24 -7.79
CA ASP A 6 5.67 -3.07 -8.14
C ASP A 6 6.39 -2.24 -9.21
N ALA A 7 5.63 -1.64 -10.12
CA ALA A 7 6.19 -0.89 -11.25
C ALA A 7 6.78 0.47 -10.84
N ILE A 8 6.32 1.04 -9.71
CA ILE A 8 6.73 2.37 -9.23
C ILE A 8 7.80 2.24 -8.14
N HIS A 9 7.60 1.32 -7.19
CA HIS A 9 8.44 1.18 -6.00
C HIS A 9 9.44 0.02 -6.06
N GLY A 10 9.47 -0.75 -7.15
CA GLY A 10 10.40 -1.88 -7.31
C GLY A 10 9.97 -3.10 -6.49
N LEU A 11 10.68 -3.42 -5.40
CA LEU A 11 10.30 -4.53 -4.52
C LEU A 11 9.71 -4.00 -3.22
N ILE A 12 8.44 -4.33 -2.97
CA ILE A 12 7.74 -4.02 -1.73
C ILE A 12 7.83 -5.22 -0.79
N GLU A 13 8.42 -4.99 0.39
CA GLU A 13 8.48 -5.97 1.48
C GLU A 13 7.21 -5.94 2.32
N VAL A 14 6.53 -7.08 2.38
CA VAL A 14 5.29 -7.26 3.14
C VAL A 14 5.52 -8.28 4.27
N ASP A 15 5.24 -7.87 5.50
CA ASP A 15 5.27 -8.72 6.69
C ASP A 15 4.08 -9.69 6.72
N ASP A 16 4.17 -10.73 7.55
CA ASP A 16 3.18 -11.82 7.53
C ASP A 16 1.81 -11.40 8.07
N ASP A 17 1.73 -10.40 8.95
CA ASP A 17 0.46 -9.89 9.45
C ASP A 17 -0.26 -9.03 8.41
N THR A 18 0.46 -8.13 7.75
CA THR A 18 -0.07 -7.39 6.61
C THR A 18 -0.45 -8.34 5.45
N LEU A 19 0.31 -9.42 5.24
CA LEU A 19 0.00 -10.41 4.21
C LEU A 19 -1.34 -11.11 4.47
N LYS A 20 -1.69 -11.38 5.73
CA LYS A 20 -3.03 -11.94 6.09
C LYS A 20 -4.14 -11.00 5.64
N VAL A 21 -4.00 -9.68 5.89
CA VAL A 21 -4.97 -8.67 5.47
C VAL A 21 -5.08 -8.60 3.95
N ILE A 22 -3.94 -8.54 3.25
CA ILE A 22 -3.90 -8.51 1.78
C ILE A 22 -4.57 -9.76 1.18
N SER A 23 -4.43 -10.91 1.83
CA SER A 23 -4.99 -12.18 1.35
C SER A 23 -6.49 -12.33 1.57
N THR A 24 -7.14 -11.42 2.32
CA THR A 24 -8.60 -11.44 2.50
C THR A 24 -9.34 -11.13 1.20
N SER A 25 -10.54 -11.68 1.06
CA SER A 25 -11.42 -11.37 -0.08
C SER A 25 -11.75 -9.88 -0.18
N LEU A 26 -11.89 -9.19 0.95
CA LEU A 26 -12.16 -7.75 1.02
C LEU A 26 -11.04 -6.94 0.38
N PHE A 27 -9.78 -7.27 0.65
CA PHE A 27 -8.65 -6.59 0.05
C PHE A 27 -8.41 -7.03 -1.40
N GLN A 28 -8.54 -8.33 -1.70
CA GLN A 28 -8.39 -8.85 -3.07
C GLN A 28 -9.45 -8.26 -4.04
N ARG A 29 -10.64 -7.88 -3.55
CA ARG A 29 -11.66 -7.16 -4.33
C ARG A 29 -11.11 -5.89 -5.01
N LEU A 30 -10.12 -5.23 -4.41
CA LEU A 30 -9.53 -4.00 -4.95
C LEU A 30 -8.88 -4.20 -6.33
N ARG A 31 -8.55 -5.43 -6.72
CA ARG A 31 -8.03 -5.76 -8.06
C ARG A 31 -9.01 -5.44 -9.18
N TYR A 32 -10.30 -5.41 -8.86
CA TYR A 32 -11.38 -5.21 -9.83
C TYR A 32 -11.94 -3.78 -9.82
N ILE A 33 -11.33 -2.88 -9.04
CA ILE A 33 -11.74 -1.48 -8.95
C ILE A 33 -10.60 -0.63 -9.52
N THR A 34 -10.83 -0.02 -10.67
CA THR A 34 -9.89 0.92 -11.28
C THR A 34 -9.62 2.12 -10.36
N GLN A 35 -8.38 2.57 -10.28
CA GLN A 35 -8.00 3.74 -9.49
C GLN A 35 -8.71 5.00 -9.99
N ASN A 36 -8.77 5.20 -11.31
CA ASN A 36 -9.26 6.43 -11.95
C ASN A 36 -10.61 6.26 -12.66
N GLY A 37 -11.43 5.28 -12.27
CA GLY A 37 -12.73 5.05 -12.90
C GLY A 37 -12.63 4.84 -14.42
N MET A 38 -13.41 5.59 -15.20
CA MET A 38 -13.46 5.48 -16.66
C MET A 38 -12.34 6.23 -17.40
N SER A 39 -11.35 6.80 -16.71
CA SER A 39 -10.26 7.54 -17.37
C SER A 39 -9.51 6.70 -18.42
N TYR A 40 -9.54 5.36 -18.32
CA TYR A 40 -8.96 4.48 -19.35
C TYR A 40 -9.62 4.61 -20.73
N LEU A 41 -10.82 5.19 -20.83
CA LEU A 41 -11.50 5.47 -22.11
C LEU A 41 -10.83 6.62 -22.88
N VAL A 42 -10.18 7.54 -22.16
CA VAL A 42 -9.43 8.68 -22.75
C VAL A 42 -7.93 8.40 -22.76
N TYR A 43 -7.44 7.74 -21.71
CA TYR A 43 -6.03 7.40 -21.51
C TYR A 43 -5.85 5.88 -21.38
N PRO A 44 -5.66 5.13 -22.48
CA PRO A 44 -5.73 3.67 -22.51
C PRO A 44 -4.79 2.94 -21.52
N SER A 45 -3.70 3.58 -21.10
CA SER A 45 -2.74 3.08 -20.13
C SER A 45 -3.21 3.18 -18.67
N MET A 46 -4.21 4.01 -18.35
CA MET A 46 -4.72 4.23 -16.99
C MET A 46 -5.62 3.08 -16.50
N ARG A 47 -5.09 1.87 -16.51
CA ARG A 47 -5.78 0.62 -16.12
C ARG A 47 -5.42 0.12 -14.74
N HIS A 48 -4.65 0.90 -13.98
CA HIS A 48 -4.24 0.54 -12.63
C HIS A 48 -5.46 0.38 -11.71
N SER A 49 -5.45 -0.66 -10.89
CA SER A 49 -6.46 -0.94 -9.88
C SER A 49 -6.09 -0.31 -8.52
N ARG A 50 -7.08 -0.23 -7.63
CA ARG A 50 -6.88 0.21 -6.25
C ARG A 50 -5.97 -0.74 -5.45
N PHE A 51 -5.82 -1.99 -5.89
CA PHE A 51 -4.99 -2.97 -5.19
C PHE A 51 -3.51 -2.57 -5.16
N GLU A 52 -2.90 -2.33 -6.33
CA GLU A 52 -1.50 -1.91 -6.40
C GLU A 52 -1.29 -0.54 -5.78
N HIS A 53 -2.26 0.37 -5.92
CA HIS A 53 -2.18 1.67 -5.29
C HIS A 53 -2.15 1.57 -3.77
N SER A 54 -3.01 0.73 -3.17
CA SER A 54 -2.99 0.48 -1.71
C SER A 54 -1.68 -0.17 -1.24
N LEU A 55 -1.07 -1.07 -2.04
CA LEU A 55 0.26 -1.61 -1.72
C LEU A 55 1.34 -0.52 -1.74
N GLY A 56 1.30 0.38 -2.73
CA GLY A 56 2.18 1.55 -2.79
C GLY A 56 2.00 2.47 -1.58
N SER A 57 0.76 2.76 -1.19
CA SER A 57 0.48 3.55 0.02
C SER A 57 1.05 2.91 1.28
N TYR A 58 0.86 1.59 1.47
CA TYR A 58 1.48 0.84 2.58
C TYR A 58 3.00 0.99 2.59
N HIS A 59 3.65 0.84 1.43
CA HIS A 59 5.09 0.96 1.30
C HIS A 59 5.59 2.34 1.72
N ILE A 60 4.95 3.41 1.23
CA ILE A 60 5.31 4.78 1.57
C ILE A 60 5.07 5.07 3.05
N SER A 61 3.94 4.63 3.62
CA SER A 61 3.68 4.78 5.05
C SER A 61 4.77 4.11 5.90
N LYS A 62 5.22 2.90 5.53
CA LYS A 62 6.31 2.19 6.22
C LYS A 62 7.63 2.95 6.13
N LEU A 63 7.95 3.52 4.95
CA LEU A 63 9.14 4.35 4.79
C LEU A 63 9.07 5.62 5.62
N ILE A 64 7.92 6.29 5.69
CA ILE A 64 7.70 7.46 6.53
C ILE A 64 7.93 7.07 7.99
N LEU A 65 7.27 6.02 8.50
CA LEU A 65 7.44 5.56 9.89
C LEU A 65 8.88 5.19 10.23
N LYS A 66 9.65 4.67 9.27
CA LYS A 66 11.06 4.33 9.45
C LYS A 66 11.97 5.57 9.52
N ASN A 67 11.66 6.62 8.75
CA ASN A 67 12.51 7.81 8.64
C ASN A 67 12.16 8.90 9.66
N PHE A 68 10.90 8.96 10.07
CA PHE A 68 10.51 9.81 11.20
C PHE A 68 10.93 9.11 12.50
N SER A 69 11.44 9.86 13.49
CA SER A 69 11.62 9.38 14.86
C SER A 69 10.25 9.19 15.53
N PHE A 70 9.43 8.32 14.94
CA PHE A 70 8.07 8.06 15.38
C PHE A 70 8.03 7.55 16.83
N ASP A 71 9.12 6.92 17.27
CA ASP A 71 9.35 6.53 18.67
C ASP A 71 9.38 7.72 19.64
N GLU A 72 9.87 8.90 19.26
CA GLU A 72 9.84 10.08 20.13
C GLU A 72 8.41 10.61 20.29
N ILE A 73 7.66 10.70 19.18
CA ILE A 73 6.29 11.23 19.17
C ILE A 73 5.32 10.28 19.88
N LEU A 74 5.47 8.96 19.68
CA LEU A 74 4.65 7.96 20.39
C LEU A 74 4.99 7.94 21.88
N ARG A 75 6.27 8.06 22.27
CA ARG A 75 6.66 8.17 23.69
C ARG A 75 6.09 9.42 24.36
N GLU A 76 6.05 10.56 23.67
CA GLU A 76 5.40 11.77 24.21
C GLU A 76 3.89 11.61 24.36
N ARG A 77 3.22 10.91 23.44
CA ARG A 77 1.75 10.74 23.47
C ARG A 77 1.25 9.61 24.37
N LEU A 78 2.06 8.57 24.61
CA LEU A 78 1.69 7.42 25.44
C LEU A 78 2.15 7.55 26.91
N ASN A 79 2.95 8.58 27.24
CA ASN A 79 3.33 8.93 28.62
C ASN A 79 2.44 10.03 29.24
N CYS A 80 1.23 10.23 28.70
CA CYS A 80 0.14 10.91 29.40
C CYS A 80 -0.77 9.88 30.07
#